data_AF-A0A2X3B8R1-F1
#
_entry.id   AF-A0A2X3B8R1-F1
#
_cell.length_a   1.000
_cell.length_b   1.000
_cell.length_c   1.000
_cell.angle_alpha   90.00
_cell.angle_beta   90.00
_cell.angle_gamma   90.00
#
_symmetry.space_group_name_H-M   'P 1'
#
loop_
_entity.id
_entity.type
_entity.pdbx_description
1 polymer ?
#
loop_
_entity_poly.entity_id
_entity_poly.type
_entity_poly.pdbx_seq_one_letter_code
_entity_poly.pdbx_strand_id
1 'polypeptide(L)'
;MRAAVGDDRLYYLGFSYGTYLGAIYADLFPSRVGRMVLDGVLDPSLNMNQVSALQASGFEASLREFVTECQKQHAKQCPLHR
;
A
#
# COMPACT_ATOMS: atom_id res chain seq x y z
N MET A 1 -3.26 22.07 -6.13
CA MET A 1 -2.73 21.16 -7.16
C MET A 1 -3.65 21.11 -8.37
N ARG A 2 -4.73 20.30 -8.41
CA ARG A 2 -5.65 20.21 -9.58
C ARG A 2 -6.06 21.57 -10.17
N ALA A 3 -6.64 22.46 -9.36
CA ALA A 3 -7.09 23.77 -9.83
C ALA A 3 -5.94 24.68 -10.32
N ALA A 4 -4.76 24.56 -9.72
CA ALA A 4 -3.60 25.37 -10.08
C ALA A 4 -3.00 24.96 -11.43
N VAL A 5 -3.20 23.71 -11.86
CA VAL A 5 -2.76 23.21 -13.17
C VAL A 5 -3.86 23.26 -14.23
N GLY A 6 -5.04 23.79 -13.90
CA GLY A 6 -6.14 24.00 -14.84
C GLY A 6 -7.02 22.78 -15.12
N ASP A 7 -6.79 21.64 -14.47
CA ASP A 7 -7.53 20.40 -14.75
C ASP A 7 -8.95 20.43 -14.17
N ASP A 8 -9.97 20.07 -14.94
CA ASP A 8 -11.35 19.96 -14.44
C ASP A 8 -11.57 18.80 -13.47
N ARG A 9 -10.83 17.70 -13.70
CA ARG A 9 -10.84 16.47 -12.90
C ARG A 9 -9.41 16.04 -12.61
N LEU A 10 -9.17 15.48 -11.42
CA LEU A 10 -7.88 14.96 -11.02
C LEU A 10 -7.65 13.57 -11.63
N TYR A 11 -6.54 13.40 -12.34
CA TYR A 11 -6.01 12.11 -12.74
C TYR A 11 -4.85 11.76 -11.80
N TYR A 12 -4.96 10.65 -11.09
CA TYR A 12 -4.10 10.37 -9.94
C TYR A 12 -3.65 8.92 -9.87
N LEU A 13 -2.35 8.72 -9.66
CA LEU A 13 -1.75 7.44 -9.30
C LEU A 13 -1.18 7.58 -7.90
N GLY A 14 -1.75 6.85 -6.95
CA GLY A 14 -1.34 6.87 -5.55
C GLY A 14 -0.72 5.54 -5.15
N PHE A 15 0.44 5.59 -4.52
CA PHE A 15 1.10 4.44 -3.92
C PHE A 15 1.14 4.57 -2.40
N SER A 16 0.95 3.47 -1.67
CA SER A 16 1.10 3.44 -0.20
C SER A 16 0.26 4.54 0.47
N TYR A 17 0.85 5.45 1.26
CA TYR A 17 0.12 6.58 1.85
C TYR A 17 -0.62 7.47 0.82
N GLY A 18 -0.09 7.52 -0.41
CA GLY A 18 -0.77 8.18 -1.52
C GLY A 18 -2.17 7.60 -1.81
N THR A 19 -2.45 6.33 -1.49
CA THR A 19 -3.79 5.77 -1.65
C THR A 19 -4.79 6.36 -0.66
N TYR A 20 -4.34 6.62 0.57
CA TYR A 20 -5.16 7.29 1.58
C TYR A 20 -5.52 8.70 1.11
N LEU A 21 -4.52 9.46 0.63
CA LEU A 21 -4.77 10.80 0.07
C LEU A 21 -5.71 10.77 -1.13
N GLY A 22 -5.56 9.79 -2.02
CA GLY A 22 -6.45 9.58 -3.17
C GLY A 22 -7.89 9.27 -2.75
N ALA A 23 -8.07 8.38 -1.77
CA ALA A 23 -9.38 8.00 -1.25
C ALA A 23 -10.08 9.18 -0.55
N ILE A 24 -9.37 9.92 0.31
CA ILE A 24 -9.90 11.12 0.95
C ILE A 24 -10.26 12.19 -0.07
N TYR A 25 -9.44 12.39 -1.11
CA TYR A 25 -9.78 13.31 -2.20
C TYR A 25 -11.06 12.90 -2.94
N ALA A 26 -11.22 11.61 -3.22
CA ALA A 26 -12.39 11.08 -3.91
C ALA A 26 -13.67 11.22 -3.07
N ASP A 27 -13.57 11.08 -1.75
CA ASP A 27 -14.68 11.29 -0.81
C ASP A 27 -15.09 12.78 -0.73
N LEU A 28 -14.11 13.68 -0.60
CA LEU A 28 -14.38 15.12 -0.49
C LEU A 28 -14.80 15.78 -1.81
N PHE A 29 -14.32 15.28 -2.95
CA PHE A 29 -14.54 15.89 -4.27
C PHE A 29 -14.95 14.86 -5.34
N PRO A 30 -16.02 14.09 -5.14
CA PRO A 30 -16.35 12.95 -6.01
C PRO A 30 -16.59 13.35 -7.47
N SER A 31 -17.19 14.52 -7.72
CA SER A 31 -17.41 15.04 -9.08
C SER A 31 -16.13 15.52 -9.80
N ARG A 32 -15.01 15.58 -9.08
CA ARG A 32 -13.70 16.03 -9.58
C ARG A 32 -12.70 14.88 -9.75
N VAL A 33 -13.13 13.63 -9.64
CA VAL A 33 -12.28 12.47 -9.89
C VAL A 33 -12.31 12.08 -11.37
N GLY A 34 -11.13 11.98 -11.98
CA GLY A 34 -10.91 11.45 -13.33
C GLY A 34 -10.57 9.96 -13.27
N ARG A 35 -9.49 9.55 -13.96
CA ARG A 35 -8.93 8.19 -13.79
C ARG A 35 -8.06 8.18 -12.54
N MET A 36 -8.30 7.21 -11.67
CA MET A 36 -7.57 7.07 -10.42
C MET A 36 -7.13 5.62 -10.24
N VAL A 37 -5.87 5.42 -9.88
CA VAL A 37 -5.30 4.11 -9.51
C VAL A 37 -4.67 4.23 -8.14
N LEU A 38 -5.03 3.31 -7.24
CA LEU A 38 -4.54 3.24 -5.88
C LEU A 38 -3.84 1.89 -5.69
N ASP A 39 -2.52 1.90 -5.48
CA ASP A 39 -1.70 0.69 -5.37
C ASP A 39 -1.00 0.59 -4.00
N GLY A 40 -1.10 -0.57 -3.36
CA GLY A 40 -0.71 -0.75 -1.95
C GLY A 40 -1.62 0.01 -1.00
N VAL A 41 -2.91 -0.33 -1.00
CA VAL A 41 -3.99 0.43 -0.36
C VAL A 41 -3.88 0.50 1.16
N LEU A 42 -3.87 1.71 1.70
CA LEU A 42 -4.18 2.05 3.08
C LEU A 42 -5.67 2.37 3.24
N ASP A 43 -6.39 1.59 4.06
CA ASP A 43 -7.82 1.75 4.35
C ASP A 43 -8.06 2.94 5.31
N PRO A 44 -8.81 3.99 4.87
CA PRO A 44 -9.07 5.16 5.71
C PRO A 44 -9.99 4.92 6.92
N SER A 45 -10.68 3.78 6.98
CA SER A 45 -11.59 3.45 8.09
C SER A 45 -10.88 2.87 9.32
N LEU A 46 -9.61 2.48 9.17
CA LEU A 46 -8.83 1.84 10.24
C LEU A 46 -8.06 2.85 11.09
N ASN A 47 -7.93 2.54 12.37
CA ASN A 47 -7.01 3.25 13.25
C ASN A 47 -5.56 2.71 13.12
N MET A 48 -4.59 3.46 13.64
CA MET A 48 -3.17 3.12 13.50
C MET A 48 -2.78 1.78 14.16
N ASN A 49 -3.45 1.37 15.22
CA ASN A 49 -3.18 0.08 15.85
C ASN A 49 -3.65 -1.08 14.95
N GLN A 50 -4.82 -0.94 14.31
CA GLN A 50 -5.32 -1.93 13.35
C GLN A 50 -4.42 -2.02 12.12
N VAL A 51 -4.01 -0.86 11.56
CA VAL A 51 -3.06 -0.81 10.44
C VAL A 51 -1.75 -1.50 10.80
N SER A 52 -1.20 -1.19 11.98
CA SER A 52 0.06 -1.77 12.44
C SER A 52 -0.04 -3.28 12.63
N ALA A 53 -1.13 -3.78 13.20
CA ALA A 53 -1.35 -5.21 13.39
C ALA A 53 -1.45 -5.98 12.06
N LEU A 54 -2.20 -5.43 11.09
CA LEU A 54 -2.31 -6.02 9.76
C LEU A 54 -0.98 -6.00 9.01
N GLN A 55 -0.25 -4.88 9.08
CA GLN A 55 1.06 -4.76 8.45
C GLN A 55 2.06 -5.76 9.06
N ALA A 56 2.11 -5.89 10.39
CA ALA A 56 2.97 -6.86 11.08
C ALA A 56 2.65 -8.30 10.63
N SER A 57 1.36 -8.63 10.50
CA SER A 57 0.92 -9.95 10.02
C SER A 57 1.36 -10.21 8.58
N GLY A 58 1.27 -9.20 7.71
CA GLY A 58 1.74 -9.27 6.33
C GLY A 58 3.25 -9.48 6.23
N PHE A 59 4.04 -8.71 7.00
CA PHE A 59 5.49 -8.89 7.05
C PHE A 59 5.89 -10.25 7.58
N GLU A 60 5.22 -10.76 8.62
CA GLU A 60 5.49 -12.09 9.15
C GLU A 60 5.23 -13.18 8.10
N ALA A 61 4.14 -13.07 7.33
CA ALA A 61 3.87 -14.00 6.24
C ALA A 61 4.94 -13.95 5.14
N SER A 62 5.30 -12.74 4.68
CA SER A 62 6.36 -12.57 3.67
C SER A 62 7.73 -13.03 4.16
N LEU A 63 8.05 -12.79 5.43
CA LEU A 63 9.29 -13.25 6.05
C LEU A 63 9.34 -14.78 6.11
N ARG A 64 8.25 -15.44 6.51
CA ARG A 64 8.16 -16.91 6.53
C ARG A 64 8.37 -17.49 5.15
N GLU A 65 7.77 -16.90 4.12
CA GLU A 65 7.96 -17.36 2.74
C GLU A 65 9.41 -17.17 2.29
N PHE A 66 10.00 -16.00 2.56
CA PHE A 66 11.40 -15.73 2.27
C PHE A 66 12.34 -16.75 2.95
N VAL A 67 12.13 -17.03 4.24
CA VAL A 67 12.95 -18.01 4.98
C VAL A 67 12.76 -19.42 4.42
N THR A 68 11.52 -19.79 4.10
CA THR A 68 11.20 -21.09 3.51
C THR A 68 11.93 -21.27 2.18
N GLU A 69 11.90 -20.25 1.32
CA GLU A 69 12.57 -20.29 0.03
C GLU A 69 14.10 -20.30 0.18
N CYS A 70 14.63 -19.47 1.07
CA CYS A 70 16.05 -19.44 1.42
C CYS A 70 16.56 -20.81 1.86
N GLN A 71 15.83 -21.51 2.75
CA GLN A 71 16.17 -22.84 3.23
C GLN A 71 16.03 -23.91 2.15
N LYS A 72 15.07 -23.79 1.22
CA LYS A 72 14.84 -24.76 0.14
C LYS A 72 15.86 -24.63 -1.00
N GLN A 73 16.02 -23.44 -1.55
CA GLN A 73 16.85 -23.20 -2.74
C GLN A 73 18.31 -22.92 -2.43
N HIS A 74 18.61 -22.36 -1.26
CA HIS A 74 19.94 -21.89 -0.89
C HIS A 74 20.40 -22.44 0.47
N ALA A 75 20.03 -23.68 0.80
CA ALA A 75 20.25 -24.29 2.12
C ALA A 75 21.67 -24.08 2.69
N LYS A 76 22.71 -24.14 1.84
CA LYS A 76 24.12 -23.99 2.26
C LYS A 76 24.55 -22.54 2.52
N GLN A 77 23.86 -21.56 1.92
CA GLN A 77 24.17 -20.13 2.05
C GLN A 77 23.15 -19.39 2.91
N CYS A 78 21.98 -19.99 3.16
CA CYS A 78 20.91 -19.37 3.91
C CYS A 78 21.37 -19.15 5.36
N PRO A 79 21.51 -17.91 5.86
CA PRO A 79 21.98 -17.65 7.22
C PRO A 79 20.93 -17.99 8.30
N LEU A 80 19.71 -18.31 7.87
CA LEU A 80 18.58 -18.67 8.73
C LEU A 80 18.34 -20.19 8.68
N HIS A 81 19.42 -20.98 8.62
CA HIS A 81 19.39 -22.43 8.74
C HIS A 81 19.09 -22.82 10.19
N ARG A 82 18.10 -23.68 10.42
CA ARG A 82 17.99 -24.40 11.69
C ARG A 82 18.94 -25.59 11.67
#